data_AF-B3JKR6-F1
#
_entry.id   AF-B3JKR6-F1
#
_cell.length_a   1.000
_cell.length_b   1.000
_cell.length_c   1.000
_cell.angle_alpha   90.00
_cell.angle_beta   90.00
_cell.angle_gamma   90.00
#
_symmetry.space_group_name_H-M   'P 1'
#
loop_
_entity.id
_entity.type
_entity.pdbx_description
1 polymer ?
#
loop_
_entity_poly.entity_id
_entity_poly.type
_entity_poly.pdbx_seq_one_letter_code
_entity_poly.pdbx_strand_id
1 'polypeptide(L)'
;MFAKLQEYRVEIPNLISHRQYNDRRKTTSSLCNAIRERMVSEMDGGEDYFCIDSKPIEVCRIARSKRCSMGKKDFSKAPGVGYCASQSMYYYGYKLHAVCGLSGVIHSFDLT
;
A
#
# COMPACT_ATOMS: atom_id res chain seq x y z
N MET A 1 -13.63 5.66 9.67
CA MET A 1 -14.16 4.63 8.76
C MET A 1 -14.99 3.59 9.52
N PHE A 2 -14.41 2.71 10.35
CA PHE A 2 -15.18 1.68 11.08
C PHE A 2 -16.25 2.20 12.05
N ALA A 3 -16.09 3.41 12.59
CA ALA A 3 -17.12 4.06 13.40
C ALA A 3 -18.38 4.38 12.57
N LYS A 4 -18.22 4.91 11.35
CA LYS A 4 -19.34 5.17 10.43
C LYS A 4 -20.05 3.89 9.99
N LEU A 5 -19.31 2.78 9.86
CA LEU A 5 -19.92 1.48 9.50
C LEU A 5 -20.90 0.96 10.57
N GLN A 6 -20.81 1.46 11.82
CA GLN A 6 -21.77 1.07 12.86
C GLN A 6 -23.19 1.57 12.58
N GLU A 7 -23.33 2.64 11.80
CA GLU A 7 -24.62 3.19 11.38
C GLU A 7 -25.38 2.19 10.48
N TYR A 8 -24.67 1.25 9.84
CA TYR A 8 -25.21 0.26 8.88
C TYR A 8 -25.31 -1.16 9.46
N ARG A 9 -25.49 -1.28 10.78
CA ARG A 9 -25.53 -2.60 11.44
C ARG A 9 -26.72 -3.46 11.01
N VAL A 10 -27.81 -2.84 10.57
CA VAL A 10 -28.99 -3.57 10.11
C VAL A 10 -28.71 -4.22 8.76
N GLU A 11 -28.05 -3.50 7.86
CA GLU A 11 -27.66 -3.97 6.53
C GLU A 11 -26.46 -4.93 6.57
N ILE A 12 -25.58 -4.77 7.57
CA ILE A 12 -24.39 -5.59 7.77
C ILE A 12 -24.46 -6.26 9.15
N PRO A 13 -25.35 -7.26 9.33
CA PRO A 13 -25.58 -7.90 10.63
C PRO A 13 -24.32 -8.61 11.18
N ASN A 14 -23.39 -8.97 10.30
CA ASN A 14 -22.11 -9.61 10.65
C ASN A 14 -20.91 -8.64 10.58
N LEU A 15 -21.12 -7.36 10.92
CA LEU A 15 -20.06 -6.37 10.91
C LEU A 15 -18.95 -6.71 11.92
N ILE A 16 -17.77 -7.01 11.41
CA ILE A 16 -16.60 -7.35 12.22
C ILE A 16 -15.94 -6.10 12.81
N SER A 17 -15.22 -6.30 13.92
CA SER A 17 -14.38 -5.25 14.50
C SER A 17 -13.22 -4.88 13.57
N HIS A 18 -12.68 -3.67 13.76
CA HIS A 18 -11.51 -3.20 13.02
C HIS A 18 -10.30 -4.12 13.18
N ARG A 19 -10.11 -4.71 14.38
CA ARG A 19 -9.06 -5.71 14.62
C ARG A 19 -9.25 -6.95 13.77
N GLN A 20 -10.44 -7.55 13.82
CA GLN A 20 -10.75 -8.76 13.03
C GLN A 20 -10.60 -8.52 11.53
N TYR A 21 -10.99 -7.34 11.04
CA TYR A 21 -10.75 -6.95 9.65
C TYR A 21 -9.26 -6.94 9.31
N ASN A 22 -8.43 -6.28 10.14
CA ASN A 22 -6.99 -6.20 9.90
C ASN A 22 -6.31 -7.57 9.97
N ASP A 23 -6.74 -8.44 10.89
CA ASP A 23 -6.22 -9.80 11.01
C ASP A 23 -6.59 -10.61 9.76
N ARG A 24 -7.86 -10.60 9.34
CA ARG A 24 -8.30 -11.24 8.08
C ARG A 24 -7.55 -10.71 6.87
N ARG A 25 -7.41 -9.38 6.73
CA ARG A 25 -6.67 -8.74 5.64
C ARG A 25 -5.22 -9.21 5.54
N LYS A 26 -4.56 -9.41 6.69
CA LYS A 26 -3.19 -9.95 6.73
C LYS A 26 -3.17 -11.43 6.32
N THR A 27 -4.08 -12.24 6.84
CA THR A 27 -4.17 -13.67 6.54
C THR A 27 -4.45 -13.92 5.06
N THR A 28 -5.26 -13.08 4.41
CA THR A 28 -5.64 -13.27 3.00
C THR A 28 -4.76 -12.50 2.01
N SER A 29 -3.64 -11.90 2.45
CA SER A 29 -2.84 -11.00 1.59
C SER A 29 -2.32 -11.69 0.32
N SER A 30 -1.87 -12.95 0.44
CA SER A 30 -1.39 -13.74 -0.69
C SER A 30 -2.50 -14.03 -1.70
N LEU A 31 -3.70 -14.38 -1.23
CA LEU A 31 -4.85 -14.61 -2.10
C LEU A 31 -5.30 -13.32 -2.80
N CYS A 32 -5.34 -12.20 -2.07
CA CYS A 32 -5.63 -10.90 -2.68
C CYS A 32 -4.61 -10.55 -3.77
N ASN A 33 -3.33 -10.84 -3.55
CA ASN A 33 -2.30 -10.62 -4.56
C ASN A 33 -2.47 -11.54 -5.78
N ALA A 34 -2.78 -12.82 -5.58
CA ALA A 34 -3.03 -13.75 -6.67
C ALA A 34 -4.25 -13.35 -7.53
N ILE A 35 -5.32 -12.84 -6.89
CA ILE A 35 -6.49 -12.30 -7.61
C ILE A 35 -6.09 -11.05 -8.41
N ARG A 36 -5.35 -10.13 -7.80
CA ARG A 36 -4.84 -8.94 -8.47
C ARG A 36 -4.01 -9.30 -9.71
N GLU A 37 -3.10 -10.27 -9.59
CA GLU A 37 -2.25 -10.72 -10.70
C GLU A 37 -3.08 -11.31 -11.85
N ARG A 38 -4.12 -12.09 -11.54
CA ARG A 38 -5.05 -12.58 -12.57
C ARG A 38 -5.80 -11.45 -13.26
N MET A 39 -6.33 -10.50 -12.50
CA MET A 39 -7.01 -9.33 -13.08
C MET A 39 -6.08 -8.53 -13.98
N VAL A 40 -4.85 -8.30 -13.54
CA VAL A 40 -3.81 -7.65 -14.36
C VAL A 40 -3.57 -8.43 -15.64
N SER A 41 -3.41 -9.76 -15.58
CA SER A 41 -3.17 -10.60 -16.76
C SER A 41 -4.31 -10.57 -17.77
N GLU A 42 -5.56 -10.41 -17.33
CA GLU A 42 -6.72 -10.28 -18.23
C GLU A 42 -6.87 -8.87 -18.80
N MET A 43 -6.38 -7.85 -18.08
CA MET A 43 -6.36 -6.47 -18.54
C MET A 43 -5.16 -6.17 -19.46
N ASP A 44 -4.09 -6.94 -19.32
CA ASP A 44 -2.87 -6.80 -20.09
C ASP A 44 -3.11 -7.17 -21.56
N GLY A 45 -2.75 -6.26 -22.46
CA GLY A 45 -2.91 -6.41 -23.90
C GLY A 45 -1.73 -7.11 -24.59
N GLY A 46 -0.75 -7.62 -23.83
CA GLY A 46 0.49 -8.18 -24.36
C GLY A 46 1.52 -7.09 -24.64
N GLU A 47 1.80 -6.27 -23.63
CA GLU A 47 2.72 -5.13 -23.78
C GLU A 47 4.20 -5.55 -23.68
N ASP A 48 5.03 -5.06 -24.61
CA ASP A 48 6.49 -5.26 -24.62
C ASP A 48 7.25 -4.14 -23.87
N TYR A 49 6.56 -3.06 -23.49
CA TYR A 49 7.15 -1.87 -22.90
C TYR A 49 6.46 -1.49 -21.60
N PHE A 50 7.25 -1.12 -20.59
CA PHE A 50 6.75 -0.74 -19.28
C PHE A 50 7.32 0.61 -18.85
N CYS A 51 6.54 1.35 -18.08
CA CYS A 51 6.96 2.55 -17.36
C CYS A 51 7.23 2.20 -15.89
N ILE A 52 8.29 2.78 -15.33
CA ILE A 52 8.59 2.68 -13.90
C ILE A 52 8.47 4.07 -13.30
N ASP A 53 7.64 4.19 -12.27
CA ASP A 53 7.53 5.42 -11.49
C ASP A 53 7.77 5.13 -10.00
N SER A 54 8.40 6.09 -9.33
CA SER A 54 8.62 6.02 -7.90
C SER A 54 7.95 7.19 -7.18
N LYS A 55 7.25 6.89 -6.09
CA LYS A 55 6.56 7.89 -5.28
C LYS A 55 6.88 7.75 -3.79
N PRO A 56 7.13 8.85 -3.06
CA PRO A 56 7.23 8.78 -1.62
C PRO A 56 5.86 8.44 -1.00
N ILE A 57 5.85 7.47 -0.08
CA ILE A 57 4.72 7.16 0.79
C ILE A 57 5.10 7.60 2.20
N GLU A 58 4.63 8.78 2.59
CA GLU A 58 4.86 9.31 3.94
C GLU A 58 4.10 8.46 4.99
N VAL A 59 4.84 7.94 5.98
CA VAL A 59 4.26 7.24 7.12
C VAL A 59 3.79 8.25 8.16
N CYS A 60 4.61 9.26 8.43
CA CYS A 60 4.24 10.40 9.26
C CYS A 60 5.13 11.61 8.94
N ARG A 61 4.67 12.80 9.35
CA ARG A 61 5.47 14.03 9.30
C ARG A 61 6.82 13.83 9.99
N ILE A 62 7.89 14.41 9.43
CA ILE A 62 9.27 14.31 9.93
C ILE A 62 9.37 14.63 11.42
N ALA A 63 8.63 15.63 11.91
CA ALA A 63 8.59 15.98 13.35
C ALA A 63 8.17 14.82 14.28
N ARG A 64 7.52 13.77 13.75
CA ARG A 64 7.07 12.58 14.49
C ARG A 64 7.90 11.32 14.19
N SER A 65 8.89 11.39 13.30
CA SER A 65 9.68 10.21 12.87
C SER A 65 10.29 9.47 14.06
N LYS A 66 10.92 10.21 15.00
CA LYS A 66 11.54 9.64 16.21
C LYS A 66 10.57 8.89 17.14
N ARG A 67 9.26 9.21 17.06
CA ARG A 67 8.21 8.55 17.86
C ARG A 67 7.53 7.41 17.10
N CYS A 68 7.82 7.24 15.81
CA CYS A 68 7.26 6.16 15.02
C CYS A 68 7.70 4.80 15.57
N SER A 69 6.75 3.89 15.76
CA SER A 69 7.01 2.51 16.21
C SER A 69 6.92 1.49 15.09
N MET A 70 6.57 1.91 13.87
CA MET A 70 6.49 1.05 12.69
C MET A 70 7.88 0.51 12.36
N GLY A 71 7.97 -0.79 12.04
CA GLY A 71 9.23 -1.44 11.68
C GLY A 71 10.20 -1.72 12.83
N LYS A 72 9.90 -1.38 14.09
CA LYS A 72 10.82 -1.60 15.23
C LYS A 72 11.20 -3.07 15.50
N LYS A 73 10.45 -4.03 14.96
CA LYS A 73 10.72 -5.47 15.09
C LYS A 73 11.62 -6.01 13.96
N ASP A 74 11.69 -5.29 12.84
CA ASP A 74 12.44 -5.66 11.65
C ASP A 74 12.97 -4.38 11.00
N PHE A 75 14.17 -3.98 11.38
CA PHE A 75 14.79 -2.74 10.93
C PHE A 75 15.04 -2.72 9.41
N SER A 76 15.13 -3.87 8.76
CA SER A 76 15.26 -3.96 7.30
C SER A 76 14.02 -3.45 6.57
N LYS A 77 12.86 -3.45 7.25
CA LYS A 77 11.57 -2.98 6.73
C LYS A 77 11.08 -1.71 7.43
N ALA A 78 11.93 -1.06 8.22
CA ALA A 78 11.56 0.16 8.92
C ALA A 78 11.54 1.36 7.96
N PRO A 79 10.59 2.30 8.11
CA PRO A 79 10.55 3.48 7.26
C PRO A 79 11.77 4.38 7.52
N GLY A 80 12.26 5.00 6.45
CA GLY A 80 13.44 5.85 6.44
C GLY A 80 13.13 7.32 6.15
N VAL A 81 14.13 8.18 6.29
CA VAL A 81 14.07 9.56 5.78
C VAL A 81 14.53 9.55 4.33
N GLY A 82 13.75 10.14 3.44
CA GLY A 82 14.09 10.29 2.02
C GLY A 82 13.79 11.71 1.52
N TYR A 83 14.28 12.01 0.32
CA TYR A 83 14.01 13.25 -0.40
C TYR A 83 13.41 12.95 -1.76
N CYS A 84 12.32 13.63 -2.09
CA CYS A 84 11.65 13.57 -3.38
C CYS A 84 11.96 14.84 -4.17
N ALA A 85 12.86 14.75 -5.15
CA ALA A 85 13.31 15.89 -5.93
C ALA A 85 12.20 16.52 -6.78
N SER A 86 11.32 15.70 -7.37
CA SER A 86 10.20 16.18 -8.21
C SER A 86 9.17 17.00 -7.44
N GLN A 87 9.09 16.81 -6.13
CA GLN A 87 8.19 17.54 -5.23
C GLN A 87 8.93 18.49 -4.28
N SER A 88 10.25 18.60 -4.43
CA SER A 88 11.13 19.39 -3.55
C SER A 88 10.85 19.21 -2.06
N MET A 89 10.67 17.96 -1.60
CA MET A 89 10.28 17.68 -0.21
C MET A 89 11.01 16.50 0.42
N TYR A 90 11.28 16.62 1.71
CA TYR A 90 11.70 15.50 2.56
C TYR A 90 10.48 14.75 3.10
N TYR A 91 10.61 13.44 3.27
CA TYR A 91 9.58 12.59 3.85
C TYR A 91 10.18 11.57 4.82
N TYR A 92 9.37 11.11 5.77
CA TYR A 92 9.67 9.93 6.58
C TYR A 92 8.68 8.83 6.23
N GLY A 93 9.15 7.74 5.62
CA GLY A 93 8.29 6.69 5.09
C GLY A 93 9.01 5.74 4.15
N TYR A 94 8.29 5.26 3.16
CA TYR A 94 8.77 4.33 2.14
C TYR A 94 8.81 5.00 0.77
N LYS A 95 9.62 4.46 -0.14
CA LYS A 95 9.58 4.77 -1.56
C LYS A 95 8.84 3.64 -2.26
N LEU A 96 7.68 3.96 -2.83
CA LEU A 96 6.99 3.08 -3.77
C LEU A 96 7.77 3.07 -5.08
N HIS A 97 7.92 1.88 -5.64
CA HIS A 97 8.32 1.66 -7.03
C HIS A 97 7.20 0.87 -7.68
N ALA A 98 6.59 1.40 -8.73
CA ALA A 98 5.52 0.74 -9.46
C ALA A 98 5.94 0.56 -10.92
N VAL A 99 5.65 -0.62 -11.46
CA VAL A 99 5.79 -0.94 -12.87
C VAL A 99 4.39 -0.94 -13.47
N CYS A 100 4.16 -0.07 -14.45
CA CYS A 100 2.91 0.01 -15.18
C CYS A 100 3.10 -0.18 -16.68
N GLY A 101 2.10 -0.79 -17.31
CA GLY A 101 1.97 -0.80 -18.75
C GLY A 101 1.59 0.58 -19.30
N LEU A 102 1.72 0.76 -20.61
CA LEU A 102 1.29 1.92 -21.39
C LEU A 102 -0.21 2.18 -21.29
N SER A 103 -1.01 1.12 -21.11
CA SER A 103 -2.45 1.21 -20.79
C SER A 103 -2.73 1.72 -19.37
N GLY A 104 -1.70 1.92 -18.54
CA GLY A 104 -1.80 2.39 -17.16
C GLY A 104 -2.07 1.28 -16.13
N VAL A 105 -2.08 0.01 -16.56
CA VAL A 105 -2.25 -1.14 -15.65
C VAL A 105 -0.99 -1.34 -14.81
N ILE A 106 -1.13 -1.46 -13.49
CA ILE A 106 0.01 -1.71 -12.58
C ILE A 106 0.29 -3.21 -12.52
N HIS A 107 1.43 -3.65 -13.06
CA HIS A 107 1.82 -5.05 -13.09
C HIS A 107 2.41 -5.50 -11.76
N SER A 108 3.35 -4.71 -11.25
CA SER A 108 4.05 -4.99 -10.01
C SER A 108 4.38 -3.70 -9.27
N PHE A 109 4.61 -3.82 -7.98
CA PHE A 109 5.08 -2.72 -7.16
C PHE A 109 5.82 -3.26 -5.93
N ASP A 110 6.72 -2.44 -5.40
CA ASP A 110 7.43 -2.72 -4.16
C ASP A 110 7.65 -1.45 -3.33
N LEU A 111 7.93 -1.63 -2.04
CA LEU A 111 8.21 -0.57 -1.08
C LEU A 111 9.62 -0.74 -0.50
N THR A 112 10.44 0.29 -0.63
CA THR A 112 11.79 0.37 -0.02
C THR A 112 11.88 1.48 1.00
#